data_AF-A0A8T5GQW5-F1
#
_entry.id   AF-A0A8T5GQW5-F1
#
_cell.length_a   1.000
_cell.length_b   1.000
_cell.length_c   1.000
_cell.angle_alpha   90.00
_cell.angle_beta   90.00
_cell.angle_gamma   90.00
#
_symmetry.space_group_name_H-M   'P 1'
#
loop_
_entity.id
_entity.type
_entity.pdbx_description
1 polymer ?
#
loop_
_entity_poly.entity_id
_entity_poly.type
_entity_poly.pdbx_seq_one_letter_code
_entity_poly.pdbx_strand_id
1 'polypeptide(L)'
;MERQAKEEKAIVLDFLQYGYPSDTRPAHIKTAIVQAIGTEHFSILELVPKKGIFLQPNQEVYMGEGKRDDIHHISGRINFFKLTQTAKLNLEETLKNLVKEKEQKFVDFFNKAGPINARMHQLELIPGIGKKHMWEILEQREEKEFTDFEDIKARVKLMPDPESAVIKRLIVEISEEDKYRLFLGV
;
A
#
# COMPACT_ATOMS: atom_id res chain seq x y z
N MET A 1 19.62 9.96 8.81
CA MET A 1 18.25 9.83 8.26
C MET A 1 18.39 9.13 6.93
N GLU A 2 18.02 7.86 6.84
CA GLU A 2 17.93 7.20 5.53
C GLU A 2 16.93 7.99 4.67
N ARG A 3 17.36 8.40 3.47
CA ARG A 3 16.44 8.89 2.45
C ARG A 3 15.56 7.69 2.07
N GLN A 4 14.38 7.60 2.67
CA GLN A 4 13.37 6.67 2.21
C GLN A 4 13.15 6.89 0.71
N ALA A 5 13.09 5.80 -0.03
CA ALA A 5 12.93 5.83 -1.47
C ALA A 5 11.73 6.70 -1.85
N LYS A 6 11.95 7.59 -2.83
CA LYS A 6 10.93 8.55 -3.27
C LYS A 6 9.94 7.83 -4.15
N GLU A 7 8.65 8.08 -3.90
CA GLU A 7 7.58 7.65 -4.79
C GLU A 7 7.58 8.56 -6.02
N GLU A 8 7.63 7.98 -7.23
CA GLU A 8 7.55 8.76 -8.48
C GLU A 8 6.13 8.90 -9.01
N LYS A 9 5.30 7.89 -8.73
CA LYS A 9 3.91 7.78 -9.17
C LYS A 9 3.01 7.49 -7.98
N ALA A 10 1.78 7.98 -8.05
CA ALA A 10 0.75 7.68 -7.08
C ALA A 10 -0.61 7.51 -7.74
N ILE A 11 -1.49 6.75 -7.10
CA ILE A 11 -2.88 6.59 -7.49
C ILE A 11 -3.74 7.46 -6.58
N VAL A 12 -4.62 8.25 -7.19
CA VAL A 12 -5.55 9.14 -6.49
C VAL A 12 -6.60 8.31 -5.75
N LEU A 13 -6.70 8.55 -4.44
CA LEU A 13 -7.72 7.94 -3.57
C LEU A 13 -8.93 8.86 -3.41
N ASP A 14 -8.73 10.15 -3.27
CA ASP A 14 -9.80 11.14 -3.15
C ASP A 14 -9.33 12.53 -3.58
N PHE A 15 -10.24 13.33 -4.13
CA PHE A 15 -9.98 14.69 -4.58
C PHE A 15 -10.90 15.70 -3.89
N LEU A 16 -10.30 16.51 -3.02
CA LEU A 16 -10.97 17.56 -2.27
C LEU A 16 -10.75 18.91 -2.97
N GLN A 17 -11.63 19.25 -3.92
CA GLN A 17 -11.53 20.48 -4.73
C GLN A 17 -11.41 21.75 -3.89
N TYR A 18 -12.06 21.80 -2.73
CA TYR A 18 -12.05 22.94 -1.80
C TYR A 18 -11.22 22.67 -0.53
N GLY A 19 -10.37 21.64 -0.54
CA GLY A 19 -9.63 21.19 0.64
C GLY A 19 -10.53 20.51 1.68
N TYR A 20 -10.00 20.30 2.90
CA TYR A 20 -10.77 19.63 3.95
C TYR A 20 -11.99 20.45 4.39
N PRO A 21 -13.16 19.83 4.61
CA PRO A 21 -14.34 20.52 5.13
C PRO A 21 -14.11 21.18 6.50
N SER A 22 -13.22 20.61 7.32
CA SER A 22 -12.82 21.12 8.62
C SER A 22 -11.88 22.33 8.56
N ASP A 23 -11.38 22.71 7.37
CA ASP A 23 -10.54 23.88 7.20
C ASP A 23 -11.37 25.16 7.39
N THR A 24 -11.10 25.90 8.45
CA THR A 24 -11.80 27.15 8.81
C THR A 24 -11.25 28.39 8.09
N ARG A 25 -10.17 28.24 7.30
CA ARG A 25 -9.60 29.36 6.54
C ARG A 25 -10.60 29.87 5.50
N PRO A 26 -10.57 31.18 5.17
CA PRO A 26 -11.40 31.75 4.12
C PRO A 26 -11.27 30.99 2.79
N ALA A 27 -12.37 30.87 2.04
CA ALA A 27 -12.45 30.08 0.80
C ALA A 27 -11.36 30.44 -0.24
N HIS A 28 -10.97 31.71 -0.32
CA HIS A 28 -9.94 32.18 -1.25
C HIS A 28 -8.51 31.71 -0.91
N ILE A 29 -8.28 31.19 0.30
CA ILE A 29 -7.00 30.65 0.76
C ILE A 29 -6.98 29.11 0.66
N LYS A 30 -8.15 28.49 0.59
CA LYS A 30 -8.26 27.03 0.50
C LYS A 30 -7.61 26.54 -0.78
N THR A 31 -6.81 25.49 -0.63
CA THR A 31 -6.14 24.82 -1.74
C THR A 31 -6.80 23.47 -1.96
N ALA A 32 -6.91 23.08 -3.22
CA ALA A 32 -7.36 21.75 -3.56
C ALA A 32 -6.35 20.72 -3.04
N ILE A 33 -6.85 19.60 -2.51
CA ILE A 33 -6.05 18.55 -1.90
C ILE A 33 -6.40 17.24 -2.55
N VAL A 34 -5.40 16.41 -2.78
CA VAL A 34 -5.53 15.05 -3.28
C VAL A 34 -4.94 14.12 -2.25
N GLN A 35 -5.71 13.14 -1.80
CA GLN A 35 -5.18 12.02 -1.03
C GLN A 35 -4.83 10.92 -2.03
N ALA A 36 -3.63 10.36 -1.94
CA ALA A 36 -3.11 9.40 -2.90
C ALA A 36 -2.24 8.33 -2.21
N ILE A 37 -2.07 7.20 -2.88
CA ILE A 37 -1.13 6.14 -2.48
C ILE A 37 -0.03 5.99 -3.51
N GLY A 38 1.22 5.98 -3.07
CA GLY A 38 2.36 5.72 -3.93
C GLY A 38 2.36 4.27 -4.45
N THR A 39 2.80 4.06 -5.70
CA THR A 39 2.72 2.74 -6.33
C THR A 39 3.85 1.80 -5.91
N GLU A 40 5.00 2.31 -5.48
CA GLU A 40 6.19 1.48 -5.21
C GLU A 40 6.32 1.09 -3.74
N HIS A 41 6.15 2.07 -2.85
CA HIS A 41 6.33 1.89 -1.41
C HIS A 41 5.04 2.05 -0.63
N PHE A 42 3.89 2.15 -1.32
CA PHE A 42 2.55 2.27 -0.74
C PHE A 42 2.44 3.43 0.27
N SER A 43 3.20 4.51 0.04
CA SER A 43 3.18 5.68 0.92
C SER A 43 1.85 6.42 0.76
N ILE A 44 1.15 6.70 1.86
CA ILE A 44 -0.01 7.59 1.83
C ILE A 44 0.46 9.04 1.80
N LEU A 45 0.02 9.77 0.78
CA LEU A 45 0.49 11.10 0.46
C LEU A 45 -0.68 12.06 0.32
N GLU A 46 -0.40 13.30 0.71
CA GLU A 46 -1.22 14.45 0.40
C GLU A 46 -0.52 15.26 -0.70
N LEU A 47 -1.21 15.45 -1.83
CA LEU A 47 -0.71 16.17 -2.99
C LEU A 47 -1.53 17.43 -3.22
N VAL A 48 -0.88 18.44 -3.77
CA VAL A 48 -1.55 19.67 -4.21
C VAL A 48 -1.51 19.70 -5.73
N PRO A 49 -2.65 19.61 -6.43
CA PRO A 49 -2.69 19.70 -7.88
C PRO A 49 -2.44 21.13 -8.35
N LYS A 50 -2.11 21.27 -9.64
CA LYS A 50 -2.04 22.59 -10.27
C LYS A 50 -3.43 23.22 -10.36
N LYS A 51 -3.45 24.55 -10.45
CA LYS A 51 -4.70 25.32 -10.57
C LYS A 51 -5.49 24.86 -11.80
N GLY A 52 -6.78 24.58 -11.60
CA GLY A 52 -7.70 24.18 -12.67
C GLY A 52 -7.65 22.70 -13.04
N ILE A 53 -6.76 21.90 -12.44
CA ILE A 53 -6.73 20.45 -12.63
C ILE A 53 -7.80 19.80 -11.75
N PHE A 54 -8.57 18.89 -12.34
CA PHE A 54 -9.50 18.00 -11.66
C PHE A 54 -8.98 16.58 -11.78
N LEU A 55 -8.91 15.86 -10.65
CA LEU A 55 -8.44 14.48 -10.61
C LEU A 55 -9.55 13.55 -10.15
N GLN A 56 -9.57 12.35 -10.71
CA GLN A 56 -10.54 11.31 -10.37
C GLN A 56 -9.89 10.24 -9.50
N PRO A 57 -10.66 9.57 -8.61
CA PRO A 57 -10.19 8.34 -7.97
C PRO A 57 -9.69 7.32 -9.00
N ASN A 58 -8.70 6.50 -8.61
CA ASN A 58 -8.01 5.52 -9.45
C ASN A 58 -7.16 6.11 -10.60
N GLN A 59 -7.06 7.43 -10.72
CA GLN A 59 -6.15 8.06 -11.69
C GLN A 59 -4.69 7.96 -11.20
N GLU A 60 -3.79 7.51 -12.06
CA GLU A 60 -2.35 7.58 -11.83
C GLU A 60 -1.84 9.00 -12.10
N VAL A 61 -1.04 9.53 -11.20
CA VAL A 61 -0.40 10.84 -11.31
C VAL A 61 1.11 10.74 -11.11
N TYR A 62 1.86 11.50 -11.90
CA TYR A 62 3.32 11.61 -11.75
C TYR A 62 3.69 12.75 -10.78
N MET A 63 4.53 12.43 -9.81
CA MET A 63 5.01 13.35 -8.76
C MET A 63 6.53 13.27 -8.52
N GLY A 64 7.28 12.61 -9.42
CA GLY A 64 8.74 12.54 -9.39
C GLY A 64 9.45 13.88 -9.66
N GLU A 65 10.76 13.84 -9.89
CA GLU A 65 11.58 15.06 -10.08
C GLU A 65 11.46 15.67 -11.49
N GLY A 66 10.91 14.93 -12.45
CA GLY A 66 10.68 15.39 -13.81
C GLY A 66 9.51 16.36 -13.95
N LYS A 67 9.07 16.57 -15.20
CA LYS A 67 7.91 17.41 -15.50
C LYS A 67 6.64 16.74 -14.95
N ARG A 68 5.99 17.39 -13.99
CA ARG A 68 4.68 17.01 -13.46
C ARG A 68 3.61 17.73 -14.25
N ASP A 69 2.65 17.03 -14.83
CA ASP A 69 1.56 17.66 -15.57
C ASP A 69 0.41 18.08 -14.64
N ASP A 70 0.01 17.21 -13.72
CA ASP A 70 -1.15 17.42 -12.84
C ASP A 70 -0.79 17.99 -11.46
N ILE A 71 0.34 17.56 -10.90
CA ILE A 71 0.72 17.84 -9.51
C ILE A 71 1.64 19.07 -9.44
N HIS A 72 1.29 20.03 -8.57
CA HIS A 72 2.17 21.17 -8.28
C HIS A 72 3.28 20.75 -7.32
N HIS A 73 2.90 20.20 -6.16
CA HIS A 73 3.84 19.72 -5.15
C HIS A 73 3.21 18.67 -4.23
N ILE A 74 4.07 17.95 -3.51
CA ILE A 74 3.69 17.01 -2.46
C ILE A 74 3.60 17.83 -1.17
N SER A 75 2.42 17.86 -0.53
CA SER A 75 2.21 18.50 0.78
C SER A 75 2.97 17.73 1.87
N GLY A 76 2.87 16.41 1.83
CA GLY A 76 3.62 15.51 2.71
C GLY A 76 3.01 14.13 2.78
N ARG A 77 3.57 13.29 3.66
CA ARG A 77 2.93 12.03 4.05
C ARG A 77 1.86 12.30 5.10
N ILE A 78 0.76 11.56 5.01
CA ILE A 78 -0.31 11.60 6.00
C ILE A 78 -0.52 10.21 6.59
N ASN A 79 -0.96 10.18 7.85
CA ASN A 79 -1.31 8.93 8.50
C ASN A 79 -2.66 8.41 7.98
N PHE A 80 -2.84 7.08 7.93
CA PHE A 80 -4.08 6.41 7.55
C PHE A 80 -5.34 6.99 8.22
N PHE A 81 -5.27 7.39 9.50
CA PHE A 81 -6.42 7.95 10.21
C PHE A 81 -6.88 9.32 9.67
N LYS A 82 -6.03 10.02 8.92
CA LYS A 82 -6.38 11.29 8.24
C LYS A 82 -7.05 11.08 6.87
N LEU A 83 -7.09 9.86 6.35
CA LEU A 83 -7.80 9.56 5.11
C LEU A 83 -9.29 9.85 5.26
N THR A 84 -9.91 10.44 4.24
CA THR A 84 -11.36 10.57 4.17
C THR A 84 -12.02 9.19 4.09
N GLN A 85 -13.30 9.08 4.42
CA GLN A 85 -14.01 7.80 4.26
C GLN A 85 -13.98 7.31 2.81
N THR A 86 -14.14 8.23 1.85
CA THR A 86 -14.02 7.94 0.41
C THR A 86 -12.63 7.41 0.07
N ALA A 87 -11.57 8.06 0.55
CA ALA A 87 -10.20 7.61 0.31
C ALA A 87 -9.92 6.24 0.90
N LYS A 88 -10.48 5.90 2.08
CA LYS A 88 -10.33 4.56 2.68
C LYS A 88 -11.01 3.47 1.86
N LEU A 89 -12.21 3.71 1.35
CA LEU A 89 -12.90 2.78 0.47
C LEU A 89 -12.12 2.56 -0.84
N ASN A 90 -11.68 3.66 -1.46
CA ASN A 90 -10.88 3.60 -2.69
C ASN A 90 -9.50 2.97 -2.47
N LEU A 91 -8.91 3.12 -1.27
CA LEU A 91 -7.64 2.50 -0.92
C LEU A 91 -7.73 0.97 -0.95
N GLU A 92 -8.79 0.38 -0.38
CA GLU A 92 -8.96 -1.07 -0.40
C GLU A 92 -9.07 -1.63 -1.83
N GLU A 93 -9.80 -0.92 -2.71
CA GLU A 93 -9.91 -1.28 -4.13
C GLU A 93 -8.58 -1.09 -4.88
N THR A 94 -7.90 0.04 -4.64
CA THR A 94 -6.60 0.34 -5.25
C THR A 94 -5.56 -0.69 -4.85
N LEU A 95 -5.52 -1.10 -3.58
CA LEU A 95 -4.59 -2.12 -3.09
C LEU A 95 -4.85 -3.48 -3.74
N LYS A 96 -6.10 -3.89 -3.97
CA LYS A 96 -6.40 -5.12 -4.72
C LYS A 96 -5.78 -5.09 -6.12
N ASN A 97 -5.98 -4.00 -6.84
CA ASN A 97 -5.44 -3.84 -8.18
C ASN A 97 -3.89 -3.83 -8.16
N LEU A 98 -3.28 -3.10 -7.25
CA LEU A 98 -1.81 -3.03 -7.12
C LEU A 98 -1.20 -4.38 -6.71
N VAL A 99 -1.84 -5.10 -5.79
CA VAL A 99 -1.36 -6.43 -5.35
C VAL A 99 -1.44 -7.43 -6.50
N LYS A 100 -2.50 -7.37 -7.30
CA LYS A 100 -2.66 -8.21 -8.49
C LYS A 100 -1.67 -7.85 -9.59
N GLU A 101 -1.46 -6.56 -9.87
CA GLU A 101 -0.50 -6.11 -10.87
C GLU A 101 0.95 -6.49 -10.49
N LYS A 102 1.26 -6.41 -9.18
CA LYS A 102 2.59 -6.70 -8.62
C LYS A 102 2.63 -8.05 -7.91
N GLU A 103 1.81 -9.01 -8.34
CA GLU A 103 1.66 -10.31 -7.69
C GLU A 103 3.00 -10.99 -7.40
N GLN A 104 3.91 -10.98 -8.38
CA GLN A 104 5.24 -11.58 -8.24
C GLN A 104 6.03 -11.02 -7.04
N LYS A 105 5.91 -9.72 -6.72
CA LYS A 105 6.59 -9.10 -5.56
C LYS A 105 6.17 -9.77 -4.25
N PHE A 106 4.89 -10.14 -4.15
CA PHE A 106 4.32 -10.74 -2.95
C PHE A 106 4.55 -12.26 -2.92
N VAL A 107 4.46 -12.94 -4.06
CA VAL A 107 4.83 -14.36 -4.17
C VAL A 107 6.30 -14.56 -3.80
N ASP A 108 7.19 -13.68 -4.27
CA ASP A 108 8.60 -13.67 -3.89
C ASP A 108 8.79 -13.53 -2.38
N PHE A 109 7.95 -12.75 -1.70
CA PHE A 109 7.96 -12.68 -0.24
C PHE A 109 7.66 -14.03 0.40
N PHE A 110 6.66 -14.78 -0.08
CA PHE A 110 6.39 -16.13 0.44
C PHE A 110 7.57 -17.08 0.24
N ASN A 111 8.24 -17.00 -0.92
CA ASN A 111 9.41 -17.80 -1.23
C ASN A 111 10.64 -17.41 -0.39
N LYS A 112 10.85 -16.12 -0.12
CA LYS A 112 12.09 -15.59 0.50
C LYS A 112 11.94 -15.23 1.98
N ALA A 113 10.74 -15.21 2.53
CA ALA A 113 10.48 -14.82 3.92
C ALA A 113 11.31 -15.65 4.90
N GLY A 114 11.90 -14.99 5.90
CA GLY A 114 12.77 -15.62 6.88
C GLY A 114 12.34 -15.38 8.33
N PRO A 115 13.08 -15.95 9.29
CA PRO A 115 12.88 -15.70 10.70
C PRO A 115 13.25 -14.25 11.04
N ILE A 116 12.42 -13.58 11.85
CA ILE A 116 12.72 -12.26 12.42
C ILE A 116 13.62 -12.43 13.64
N ASN A 117 13.28 -13.42 14.48
CA ASN A 117 14.07 -13.83 15.63
C ASN A 117 13.82 -15.32 15.91
N ALA A 118 14.44 -15.86 16.96
CA ALA A 118 14.34 -17.28 17.33
C ALA A 118 12.91 -17.78 17.61
N ARG A 119 11.94 -16.89 17.84
CA ARG A 119 10.56 -17.23 18.20
C ARG A 119 9.50 -16.79 17.18
N MET A 120 9.87 -16.02 16.16
CA MET A 120 8.93 -15.35 15.27
C MET A 120 9.44 -15.29 13.83
N HIS A 121 8.57 -15.65 12.89
CA HIS A 121 8.83 -15.64 11.45
C HIS A 121 8.10 -14.50 10.73
N GLN A 122 8.65 -14.01 9.61
CA GLN A 122 8.00 -12.96 8.80
C GLN A 122 6.64 -13.41 8.25
N LEU A 123 6.47 -14.69 7.92
CA LEU A 123 5.20 -15.24 7.45
C LEU A 123 4.07 -15.11 8.48
N GLU A 124 4.38 -15.22 9.78
CA GLU A 124 3.37 -15.13 10.85
C GLU A 124 2.79 -13.73 11.01
N LEU A 125 3.44 -12.72 10.44
CA LEU A 125 2.96 -11.35 10.44
C LEU A 125 1.82 -11.12 9.45
N ILE A 126 1.64 -12.02 8.48
CA ILE A 126 0.53 -11.95 7.53
C ILE A 126 -0.76 -12.38 8.24
N PRO A 127 -1.81 -11.52 8.27
CA PRO A 127 -3.06 -11.84 8.94
C PRO A 127 -3.68 -13.14 8.41
N GLY A 128 -3.89 -14.10 9.32
CA GLY A 128 -4.43 -15.42 9.02
C GLY A 128 -3.39 -16.53 8.84
N ILE A 129 -2.09 -16.20 8.82
CA ILE A 129 -1.00 -17.19 8.80
C ILE A 129 -0.50 -17.42 10.23
N GLY A 130 -0.96 -18.53 10.84
CA GLY A 130 -0.40 -19.02 12.10
C GLY A 130 0.79 -19.98 11.88
N LYS A 131 1.34 -20.51 12.98
CA LYS A 131 2.46 -21.46 12.96
C LYS A 131 2.24 -22.66 12.04
N LYS A 132 1.00 -23.18 11.99
CA LYS A 132 0.66 -24.32 11.13
C LYS A 132 0.88 -23.98 9.65
N HIS A 133 0.28 -22.88 9.19
CA HIS A 133 0.43 -22.43 7.81
C HIS A 133 1.86 -22.01 7.49
N MET A 134 2.54 -21.35 8.44
CA MET A 134 3.96 -21.01 8.29
C MET A 134 4.80 -22.25 7.97
N TRP A 135 4.71 -23.33 8.76
CA TRP A 135 5.47 -24.55 8.50
C TRP A 135 5.13 -25.19 7.16
N GLU A 136 3.85 -25.22 6.80
CA GLU A 136 3.39 -25.78 5.52
C GLU A 136 3.91 -24.97 4.33
N ILE A 137 3.94 -23.63 4.42
CA ILE A 137 4.56 -22.74 3.41
C ILE A 137 6.06 -23.03 3.28
N LEU A 138 6.77 -23.20 4.40
CA LEU A 138 8.21 -23.48 4.41
C LEU A 138 8.53 -24.84 3.76
N GLU A 139 7.75 -25.87 4.10
CA GLU A 139 7.91 -27.21 3.52
C GLU A 139 7.64 -27.20 2.01
N GLN A 140 6.53 -26.57 1.60
CA GLN A 140 6.17 -26.48 0.19
C GLN A 140 7.21 -25.70 -0.62
N ARG A 141 7.67 -24.53 -0.17
CA ARG A 141 8.66 -23.77 -0.94
C ARG A 141 10.03 -24.46 -1.03
N GLU A 142 10.38 -25.32 -0.07
CA GLU A 142 11.60 -26.14 -0.14
C GLU A 142 11.53 -27.20 -1.25
N GLU A 143 10.35 -27.78 -1.48
CA GLU A 143 10.14 -28.68 -2.62
C GLU A 143 10.22 -27.92 -3.95
N LYS A 144 9.52 -26.78 -4.02
CA LYS A 144 9.47 -25.91 -5.20
C LYS A 144 8.95 -24.53 -4.82
N GLU A 145 9.62 -23.48 -5.29
CA GLU A 145 9.16 -22.10 -5.17
C GLU A 145 7.75 -21.92 -5.78
N PHE A 146 6.94 -21.07 -5.14
CA PHE A 146 5.63 -20.70 -5.63
C PHE A 146 5.74 -19.78 -6.85
N THR A 147 4.85 -19.97 -7.83
CA THR A 147 4.80 -19.14 -9.04
C THR A 147 3.81 -17.99 -8.94
N ASP A 148 2.68 -18.21 -8.27
CA ASP A 148 1.55 -17.29 -8.21
C ASP A 148 0.74 -17.55 -6.92
N PHE A 149 -0.23 -16.67 -6.63
CA PHE A 149 -1.10 -16.80 -5.46
C PHE A 149 -1.99 -18.05 -5.51
N GLU A 150 -2.39 -18.49 -6.71
CA GLU A 150 -3.19 -19.69 -6.88
C GLU A 150 -2.39 -20.96 -6.55
N ASP A 151 -1.09 -21.01 -6.89
CA ASP A 151 -0.18 -22.10 -6.52
C ASP A 151 -0.01 -22.20 -5.00
N ILE A 152 0.17 -21.05 -4.32
CA ILE A 152 0.23 -20.99 -2.85
C ILE A 152 -1.06 -21.58 -2.24
N LYS A 153 -2.21 -21.13 -2.74
CA LYS A 153 -3.53 -21.55 -2.25
C LYS A 153 -3.82 -23.03 -2.52
N ALA A 154 -3.35 -23.56 -3.65
CA ALA A 154 -3.53 -24.97 -4.01
C ALA A 154 -2.67 -25.90 -3.14
N ARG A 155 -1.46 -25.47 -2.79
CA ARG A 155 -0.46 -26.28 -2.09
C ARG A 155 -0.58 -26.21 -0.56
N VAL A 156 -0.96 -25.05 -0.02
CA VAL A 156 -1.10 -24.84 1.43
C VAL A 156 -2.56 -25.01 1.84
N LYS A 157 -2.87 -26.12 2.53
CA LYS A 157 -4.24 -26.52 2.84
C LYS A 157 -4.89 -25.58 3.85
N LEU A 158 -6.15 -25.23 3.57
CA LEU A 158 -7.00 -24.37 4.43
C LEU A 158 -6.39 -22.99 4.70
N MET A 159 -5.45 -22.54 3.85
CA MET A 159 -4.89 -21.21 3.97
C MET A 159 -5.95 -20.18 3.56
N PRO A 160 -6.05 -19.04 4.27
CA PRO A 160 -6.76 -17.88 3.77
C PRO A 160 -6.24 -17.48 2.39
N ASP A 161 -7.09 -16.84 1.60
CA ASP A 161 -6.71 -16.32 0.29
C ASP A 161 -5.45 -15.43 0.38
N PRO A 162 -4.33 -15.82 -0.29
CA PRO A 162 -3.04 -15.13 -0.12
C PRO A 162 -3.09 -13.65 -0.52
N GLU A 163 -3.80 -13.33 -1.61
CA GLU A 163 -4.02 -11.95 -2.06
C GLU A 163 -4.71 -11.13 -0.96
N SER A 164 -5.83 -11.64 -0.45
CA SER A 164 -6.58 -11.00 0.64
C SER A 164 -5.76 -10.84 1.91
N ALA A 165 -4.90 -11.81 2.23
CA ALA A 165 -4.04 -11.78 3.41
C ALA A 165 -2.93 -10.71 3.28
N VAL A 166 -2.34 -10.59 2.09
CA VAL A 166 -1.37 -9.53 1.74
C VAL A 166 -2.02 -8.14 1.83
N ILE A 167 -3.22 -7.95 1.28
CA ILE A 167 -3.93 -6.66 1.34
C ILE A 167 -4.18 -6.25 2.80
N LYS A 168 -4.64 -7.18 3.63
CA LYS A 168 -4.83 -6.93 5.07
C LYS A 168 -3.52 -6.55 5.74
N ARG A 169 -2.41 -7.22 5.39
CA ARG A 169 -1.09 -6.85 5.91
C ARG A 169 -0.69 -5.44 5.51
N LEU A 170 -0.86 -5.07 4.24
CA LEU A 170 -0.57 -3.73 3.74
C LEU A 170 -1.36 -2.67 4.51
N ILE A 171 -2.65 -2.88 4.78
CA ILE A 171 -3.47 -1.94 5.55
C ILE A 171 -2.93 -1.78 6.98
N VAL A 172 -2.55 -2.87 7.66
CA VAL A 172 -1.96 -2.84 9.01
C VAL A 172 -0.63 -2.08 9.03
N GLU A 173 0.21 -2.27 8.00
CA GLU A 173 1.47 -1.53 7.89
C GLU A 173 1.22 -0.04 7.60
N ILE A 174 0.25 0.27 6.74
CA ILE A 174 -0.14 1.65 6.37
C ILE A 174 -0.73 2.40 7.57
N SER A 175 -1.49 1.72 8.43
CA SER A 175 -2.03 2.30 9.66
C SER A 175 -0.97 2.48 10.76
N GLU A 176 0.25 1.99 10.54
CA GLU A 176 1.36 2.00 11.50
C GLU A 176 1.00 1.32 12.83
N GLU A 177 0.05 0.38 12.82
CA GLU A 177 -0.36 -0.40 13.99
C GLU A 177 0.68 -1.45 14.40
N ASP A 178 1.54 -1.86 13.47
CA ASP A 178 2.63 -2.80 13.69
C ASP A 178 4.00 -2.12 13.50
N LYS A 179 4.96 -2.52 14.31
CA LYS A 179 6.36 -2.08 14.20
C LYS A 179 7.05 -2.67 12.97
N TYR A 180 6.64 -3.87 12.54
CA TYR A 180 7.28 -4.56 11.41
C TYR A 180 6.71 -4.10 10.08
N ARG A 181 7.60 -3.71 9.16
CA ARG A 181 7.25 -3.32 7.77
C ARG A 181 7.81 -4.38 6.84
N LEU A 182 6.94 -5.17 6.21
CA LEU A 182 7.31 -6.20 5.25
C LEU A 182 7.29 -5.66 3.83
N PHE A 183 6.35 -4.77 3.54
CA PHE A 183 6.08 -4.30 2.18
C PHE A 183 6.28 -2.79 2.03
N LEU A 184 6.09 -2.01 3.10
CA LEU A 184 6.28 -0.56 3.07
C LEU A 184 7.75 -0.16 3.07
N GLY A 185 8.15 0.66 2.08
CA GLY A 185 9.50 1.24 2.00
C GLY A 185 10.60 0.26 1.60
N VAL A 186 10.23 -0.96 1.17
CA VAL A 186 11.10 -2.01 0.64
C VAL A 186 11.18 -1.92 -0.87
#